data_AF-A0A7J5YTQ5-F1
#
_entry.id   AF-A0A7J5YTQ5-F1
#
_cell.length_a   1.000
_cell.length_b   1.000
_cell.length_c   1.000
_cell.angle_alpha   90.00
_cell.angle_beta   90.00
_cell.angle_gamma   90.00
#
_symmetry.space_group_name_H-M   'P 1'
#
loop_
_entity.id
_entity.type
_entity.pdbx_description
1 polymer ?
#
loop_
_entity_poly.entity_id
_entity_poly.type
_entity_poly.pdbx_seq_one_letter_code
_entity_poly.pdbx_strand_id
1 'polypeptide(L)' 'MEKTHLHVITAKVNHSQALNSNPTSPWIVVQEDGTVVMAHCTCMAGLGEVCSHAAALMFTVVAAVEKRENQTCTEKPCT' A
#
# COMPACT_ATOMS: atom_id res chain seq x y z
N MET A 1 -12.07 21.08 16.43
CA MET A 1 -11.72 19.72 15.99
C MET A 1 -11.64 19.76 14.48
N GLU A 2 -10.42 19.80 13.93
CA GLU A 2 -10.24 19.66 12.49
C GLU A 2 -10.73 18.28 12.06
N LYS A 3 -11.36 18.22 10.88
CA LYS A 3 -11.84 16.96 10.32
C LYS A 3 -10.64 16.21 9.75
N THR A 4 -10.32 15.07 10.36
CA THR A 4 -9.32 14.15 9.79
C THR A 4 -9.95 13.36 8.65
N HIS A 5 -9.42 13.54 7.43
CA HIS A 5 -9.82 12.73 6.29
C HIS A 5 -9.06 11.40 6.31
N LEU A 6 -9.81 10.30 6.22
CA LEU A 6 -9.27 8.94 6.19
C LEU A 6 -9.44 8.35 4.79
N HIS A 7 -8.37 7.76 4.28
CA HIS A 7 -8.33 7.09 2.99
C HIS A 7 -8.11 5.60 3.18
N VAL A 8 -8.90 4.79 2.47
CA VAL A 8 -8.70 3.34 2.41
C VAL A 8 -8.01 2.99 1.11
N ILE A 9 -6.85 2.34 1.21
CA ILE A 9 -6.08 1.88 0.06
C ILE A 9 -6.08 0.36 0.08
N THR A 10 -6.35 -0.26 -1.06
CA THR A 10 -6.39 -1.71 -1.22
C THR A 10 -5.57 -2.13 -2.43
N ALA A 11 -5.00 -3.32 -2.40
CA ALA A 11 -4.27 -3.90 -3.53
C ALA A 11 -4.40 -5.41 -3.55
N LYS A 12 -4.06 -6.02 -4.69
CA LYS A 12 -3.82 -7.47 -4.79
C LYS A 12 -2.33 -7.74 -4.60
N VAL A 13 -1.99 -8.59 -3.65
CA VAL A 13 -0.60 -8.91 -3.31
C VAL A 13 -0.38 -10.42 -3.36
N ASN A 14 0.55 -10.84 -4.22
CA ASN A 14 0.95 -12.24 -4.36
C ASN A 14 1.69 -12.74 -3.11
N HIS A 15 1.57 -14.03 -2.82
CA HIS A 15 2.34 -14.68 -1.77
C HIS A 15 3.82 -14.79 -2.15
N SER A 16 4.72 -14.53 -1.21
CA SER A 16 6.18 -14.60 -1.46
C SER A 16 6.70 -16.03 -1.68
N GLN A 17 6.05 -17.03 -1.09
CA GLN A 17 6.50 -18.43 -1.13
C GLN A 17 5.47 -19.39 -1.77
N ALA A 18 4.31 -18.88 -2.18
CA ALA A 18 3.21 -19.69 -2.73
C ALA A 18 2.65 -19.02 -4.00
N LEU A 19 3.48 -18.93 -5.03
CA LEU A 19 3.19 -18.19 -6.27
C LEU A 19 1.94 -18.69 -7.02
N ASN A 20 1.57 -19.96 -6.83
CA ASN A 20 0.38 -20.56 -7.45
C ASN A 20 -0.90 -20.35 -6.62
N SER A 21 -0.80 -19.81 -5.41
CA SER A 21 -1.95 -19.49 -4.59
C SER A 21 -2.59 -18.17 -5.01
N ASN A 22 -3.88 -18.04 -4.77
CA ASN A 22 -4.61 -16.82 -5.07
C ASN A 22 -3.98 -15.61 -4.36
N PRO A 23 -3.87 -14.45 -5.03
CA PRO A 23 -3.37 -13.24 -4.39
C PRO A 23 -4.25 -12.82 -3.21
N THR A 24 -3.61 -12.30 -2.17
CA THR A 24 -4.30 -11.72 -1.01
C THR A 24 -4.77 -10.30 -1.35
N SER A 25 -5.76 -9.80 -0.60
CA SER A 25 -6.29 -8.44 -0.77
C SER A 25 -6.13 -7.64 0.52
N PRO A 26 -4.89 -7.24 0.89
CA PRO A 26 -4.68 -6.37 2.03
C PRO A 26 -5.30 -4.99 1.81
N TRP A 27 -5.56 -4.31 2.91
CA TRP A 27 -5.97 -2.91 2.92
C TRP A 27 -5.29 -2.15 4.06
N ILE A 28 -5.12 -0.85 3.85
CA ILE A 28 -4.59 0.09 4.83
C ILE A 28 -5.52 1.30 4.94
N VAL A 29 -5.58 1.89 6.13
CA VAL A 29 -6.24 3.17 6.40
C VAL A 29 -5.16 4.19 6.72
N VAL A 30 -5.14 5.29 5.97
CA VAL A 30 -4.16 6.36 6.12
C VAL A 30 -4.83 7.72 6.24
N GLN A 31 -4.21 8.60 7.00
CA GLN A 31 -4.55 10.03 7.03
C GLN A 31 -3.88 10.78 5.86
N GLU A 32 -4.32 12.00 5.59
CA GLU A 32 -3.76 12.84 4.51
C GLU A 32 -2.26 13.15 4.69
N ASP A 33 -1.76 13.16 5.93
CA ASP A 33 -0.34 13.35 6.27
C ASP A 33 0.51 12.09 6.07
N GLY A 34 -0.10 10.97 5.65
CA GLY A 34 0.56 9.68 5.48
C GLY A 34 0.59 8.82 6.74
N THR A 35 0.02 9.26 7.86
CA THR A 35 -0.05 8.47 9.09
C THR A 35 -0.93 7.24 8.86
N VAL A 36 -0.34 6.05 9.04
CA VAL A 36 -1.06 4.77 8.97
C VAL A 36 -1.85 4.56 10.27
N VAL A 37 -3.17 4.43 10.15
CA VAL A 37 -4.09 4.21 11.28
C VAL A 37 -4.33 2.72 11.51
N MET A 38 -4.50 1.96 10.43
CA MET A 38 -4.82 0.54 10.49
C MET A 38 -4.34 -0.16 9.23
N ALA A 39 -3.99 -1.44 9.37
CA ALA A 39 -3.68 -2.31 8.26
C ALA A 39 -4.21 -3.72 8.55
N HIS A 40 -4.65 -4.42 7.52
CA HIS A 40 -5.12 -5.79 7.67
C HIS A 40 -4.91 -6.58 6.38
N CYS A 41 -4.71 -7.88 6.54
CA CYS A 41 -4.66 -8.84 5.44
C CYS A 41 -5.29 -10.15 5.87
N THR A 42 -6.02 -10.80 4.97
CA THR A 42 -6.67 -12.10 5.22
C THR A 42 -5.72 -13.29 5.13
N CYS A 43 -4.40 -13.07 5.02
CA CYS A 43 -3.43 -14.15 5.11
C CYS A 43 -3.27 -14.62 6.57
N MET A 44 -2.80 -15.85 6.78
CA MET A 44 -2.60 -16.42 8.13
C MET A 44 -1.83 -15.49 9.09
N ALA A 45 -0.75 -14.85 8.62
CA ALA A 45 0.00 -13.89 9.43
C ALA A 45 -0.75 -12.57 9.68
N GLY A 46 -1.58 -12.13 8.74
CA GLY A 46 -2.31 -10.86 8.81
C GLY A 46 -3.51 -10.92 9.77
N LEU A 47 -3.92 -12.11 10.18
CA LEU A 47 -4.86 -12.29 11.30
C LEU A 47 -4.25 -11.81 12.64
N GLY A 48 -2.92 -11.74 12.73
CA GLY A 48 -2.19 -11.05 13.81
C GLY A 48 -1.89 -9.58 13.49
N GLU A 49 -2.71 -8.95 12.64
CA GLU A 49 -2.65 -7.57 12.13
C GLU A 49 -1.46 -7.23 11.22
N VAL A 50 -0.25 -7.72 11.51
CA VAL A 50 0.97 -7.34 10.79
C VAL A 50 1.46 -8.48 9.89
N CYS A 51 1.53 -8.22 8.58
CA CYS A 51 2.12 -9.16 7.62
C CYS A 51 2.88 -8.45 6.50
N SER A 52 3.70 -9.22 5.77
CA SER A 52 4.46 -8.72 4.62
C SER A 52 3.58 -8.20 3.48
N HIS A 53 2.36 -8.71 3.31
CA HIS A 53 1.44 -8.22 2.28
C HIS A 53 0.94 -6.79 2.59
N ALA A 54 0.61 -6.51 3.85
CA ALA A 54 0.24 -5.17 4.28
C ALA A 54 1.42 -4.19 4.14
N ALA A 55 2.63 -4.62 4.52
CA ALA A 55 3.84 -3.84 4.30
C ALA A 55 4.10 -3.58 2.80
N ALA A 56 3.95 -4.57 1.93
CA ALA A 56 4.13 -4.43 0.49
C ALA A 56 3.17 -3.39 -0.11
N LEU A 57 1.92 -3.34 0.37
CA LEU A 57 0.97 -2.31 0.00
C LEU A 57 1.45 -0.91 0.41
N MET A 58 1.92 -0.75 1.66
CA MET A 58 2.49 0.53 2.13
C MET A 58 3.71 0.96 1.32
N PHE A 59 4.66 0.05 1.08
CA PHE A 59 5.85 0.33 0.28
C PHE A 59 5.50 0.71 -1.16
N THR A 60 4.42 0.16 -1.73
CA THR A 60 3.95 0.55 -3.07
C THR A 60 3.50 2.01 -3.08
N VAL A 61 2.81 2.48 -2.03
CA VAL A 61 2.41 3.88 -1.91
C VAL A 61 3.65 4.78 -1.81
N VAL A 62 4.62 4.42 -0.96
CA VAL A 62 5.88 5.18 -0.82
C VAL A 62 6.61 5.26 -2.17
N ALA A 63 6.80 4.13 -2.85
CA ALA A 63 7.47 4.08 -4.15
C ALA A 63 6.72 4.89 -5.23
N ALA A 64 5.39 4.91 -5.19
CA ALA A 64 4.59 5.71 -6.12
C ALA A 64 4.79 7.22 -5.90
N VAL A 65 4.87 7.65 -4.63
CA VAL A 65 5.16 9.05 -4.27
C VAL A 65 6.60 9.40 -4.67
N GLU A 66 7.58 8.58 -4.31
CA GLU A 66 8.99 8.80 -4.70
C GLU A 66 9.15 8.91 -6.21
N LYS A 67 8.47 8.04 -6.98
CA LYS A 67 8.48 8.09 -8.44
C LYS A 67 7.88 9.39 -8.97
N ARG A 68 6.77 9.87 -8.39
CA ARG A 68 6.13 11.13 -8.79
C ARG A 68 7.03 12.33 -8.51
N GLU A 69 7.66 12.38 -7.34
CA GLU A 69 8.49 13.52 -6.93
C GLU A 69 9.83 13.54 -7.67
N ASN A 70 10.39 12.37 -7.99
CA ASN A 70 11.69 12.25 -8.67
C ASN A 70 11.58 12.03 -10.19
N GLN A 71 10.44 12.39 -10.80
CA GLN A 71 10.21 12.22 -12.24
C GLN A 71 11.13 13.13 -13.07
N THR A 72 12.02 12.51 -13.84
CA THR A 72 12.95 13.20 -14.75
C THR A 72 12.22 13.77 -15.98
N CYS A 73 12.86 14.71 -16.69
CA CYS A 73 12.28 15.33 -17.88
C CYS A 73 11.95 14.33 -18.99
N THR A 74 12.69 13.22 -19.09
CA THR A 74 12.48 12.15 -20.09
C THR A 74 11.36 11.18 -19.71
N GLU A 75 10.92 11.16 -18.45
CA GLU A 75 9.80 10.33 -17.98
C GLU A 75 8.44 11.02 -18.12
N LYS A 76 8.43 12.32 -18.40
CA LYS A 76 7.21 13.10 -18.63
C LYS A 76 6.73 12.93 -20.07
N PRO A 77 5.42 12.93 -20.34
CA PRO A 77 4.91 12.96 -21.71
C PRO A 77 5.49 14.16 -22.47
N CYS A 78 5.85 13.97 -23.73
CA CYS A 78 6.24 15.07 -24.61
C CYS A 78 5.05 16.02 -24.80
N THR A 79 5.16 17.23 -24.26
CA THR A 79 4.27 18.36 -24.51
C THR A 79 4.67 19.11 -25.76
#